data_AF-A0A235B6D8-F1
#
_entry.id   AF-A0A235B6D8-F1
#
_cell.length_a   1.000
_cell.length_b   1.000
_cell.length_c   1.000
_cell.angle_alpha   90.00
_cell.angle_beta   90.00
_cell.angle_gamma   90.00
#
_symmetry.space_group_name_H-M   'P 1'
#
loop_
_entity.id
_entity.type
_entity.pdbx_description
1 polymer ?
#
loop_
_entity_poly.entity_id
_entity_poly.type
_entity_poly.pdbx_seq_one_letter_code
_entity_poly.pdbx_strand_id
1 'polypeptide(L)'
;MLKRIREKRLAAYTTRYNPGNRNRTHNLLLSTEALDHHVVGVGETFSFNQVVGKRTRSRGYRPATVIVRGEYTEGIGGGICQTSSTLFNSVERTGLRILQRVSHSKEVTYVPAGKDATVSWGGPDFRFQNQLNRPILITAQAKHGLLTVEIYASDEIEYQPKSTPDAPSGDPETETVPRPEERQPINERAREYKRDPLPPSETPDTAESDSERADSPASFFMETSRAFLIFTWNRFSKEVMKRAE
;
A
#
# COMPACT_ATOMS: atom_id res chain seq x y z
N MET A 1 -9.90 22.69 -4.56
CA MET A 1 -8.72 22.11 -3.87
C MET A 1 -8.13 20.92 -4.61
N LEU A 2 -8.86 19.83 -4.85
CA LEU A 2 -8.33 18.61 -5.53
C LEU A 2 -7.93 18.78 -7.00
N LYS A 3 -8.48 19.75 -7.75
CA LYS A 3 -8.02 20.00 -9.14
C LYS A 3 -6.57 20.51 -9.20
N ARG A 4 -6.11 21.24 -8.18
CA ARG A 4 -4.79 21.86 -8.17
C ARG A 4 -3.67 20.87 -7.81
N ILE A 5 -3.96 19.86 -6.98
CA ILE A 5 -2.94 18.88 -6.55
C ILE A 5 -2.44 17.97 -7.69
N ARG A 6 -3.09 17.98 -8.86
CA ARG A 6 -2.71 17.21 -10.05
C ARG A 6 -1.99 18.05 -11.12
N GLU A 7 -1.69 19.32 -10.85
CA GLU A 7 -1.08 20.23 -11.82
C GLU A 7 0.32 19.79 -12.23
N LYS A 8 1.11 19.23 -11.30
CA LYS A 8 2.51 18.85 -11.54
C LYS A 8 2.78 17.42 -11.09
N ARG A 9 3.27 16.58 -12.02
CA ARG A 9 3.79 15.24 -11.69
C ARG A 9 5.22 15.35 -11.19
N LEU A 10 5.47 14.89 -9.96
CA LEU A 10 6.79 14.90 -9.32
C LEU A 10 7.60 13.67 -9.70
N ALA A 11 6.94 12.51 -9.77
CA ALA A 11 7.59 11.24 -10.09
C ALA A 11 6.58 10.22 -10.62
N ALA A 12 7.10 9.24 -11.36
CA ALA A 12 6.40 8.04 -11.77
C ALA A 12 7.37 6.85 -11.68
N TYR A 13 6.85 5.68 -11.32
CA TYR A 13 7.57 4.42 -11.38
C TYR A 13 6.62 3.31 -11.83
N THR A 14 7.10 2.46 -12.73
CA THR A 14 6.31 1.37 -13.31
C THR A 14 7.04 0.06 -13.13
N THR A 15 6.34 -0.96 -12.65
CA THR A 15 6.81 -2.36 -12.61
C THR A 15 5.90 -3.25 -13.45
N ARG A 16 6.45 -4.37 -13.95
CA ARG A 16 5.69 -5.38 -14.70
C ARG A 16 5.18 -6.46 -13.76
N TYR A 17 4.00 -7.02 -14.04
CA TYR A 17 3.45 -8.20 -13.37
C TYR A 17 2.83 -9.15 -14.40
N ASN A 18 2.87 -10.45 -14.14
CA ASN A 18 2.24 -11.45 -15.00
C ASN A 18 0.72 -11.50 -14.74
N PRO A 19 -0.15 -11.06 -15.68
CA PRO A 19 -1.61 -11.12 -15.50
C PRO A 19 -2.18 -12.55 -15.53
N GLY A 20 -1.39 -13.54 -16.01
CA GLY A 20 -1.73 -14.96 -15.96
C GLY A 20 -1.75 -15.52 -14.54
N ASN A 21 -1.03 -14.92 -13.58
CA ASN A 21 -1.09 -15.30 -12.18
C ASN A 21 -2.31 -14.65 -11.50
N ARG A 22 -3.50 -15.21 -11.75
CA ARG A 22 -4.81 -14.62 -11.43
C ARG A 22 -4.95 -14.20 -9.96
N ASN A 23 -4.54 -15.02 -9.00
CA ASN A 23 -4.68 -14.69 -7.58
C ASN A 23 -3.69 -13.60 -7.14
N ARG A 24 -2.44 -13.68 -7.58
CA ARG A 24 -1.44 -12.64 -7.31
C ARG A 24 -1.86 -11.31 -7.92
N THR A 25 -2.32 -11.32 -9.17
CA THR A 25 -2.84 -10.13 -9.85
C THR A 25 -4.05 -9.56 -9.10
N HIS A 26 -4.98 -10.39 -8.64
CA HIS A 26 -6.13 -9.93 -7.85
C HIS A 26 -5.69 -9.20 -6.57
N ASN A 27 -4.76 -9.78 -5.80
CA ASN A 27 -4.22 -9.15 -4.59
C ASN A 27 -3.49 -7.84 -4.89
N LEU A 28 -2.71 -7.82 -5.98
CA LEU A 28 -2.01 -6.63 -6.44
C LEU A 28 -3.02 -5.52 -6.76
N LEU A 29 -4.05 -5.81 -7.55
CA LEU A 29 -5.12 -4.87 -7.90
C LEU A 29 -5.82 -4.30 -6.66
N LEU A 30 -6.17 -5.14 -5.67
CA LEU A 30 -6.78 -4.67 -4.42
C LEU A 30 -5.86 -3.70 -3.65
N SER A 31 -4.56 -4.00 -3.58
CA SER A 31 -3.62 -3.10 -2.92
C SER A 31 -3.36 -1.81 -3.71
N THR A 32 -3.43 -1.87 -5.04
CA THR A 32 -3.32 -0.70 -5.93
C THR A 32 -4.53 0.21 -5.77
N GLU A 33 -5.74 -0.34 -5.73
CA GLU A 33 -6.97 0.42 -5.54
C GLU A 33 -7.01 1.11 -4.18
N ALA A 34 -6.56 0.44 -3.11
CA ALA A 34 -6.47 1.05 -1.78
C ALA A 34 -5.48 2.23 -1.71
N LEU A 35 -4.46 2.25 -2.59
CA LEU A 35 -3.45 3.30 -2.66
C LEU A 35 -3.87 4.46 -3.57
N ASP A 36 -4.71 4.19 -4.57
CA ASP A 36 -5.07 5.17 -5.59
C ASP A 36 -5.85 6.36 -4.99
N HIS A 37 -5.56 7.55 -5.49
CA HIS A 37 -6.08 8.83 -5.00
C HIS A 37 -5.80 9.17 -3.53
N HIS A 38 -4.78 8.58 -2.91
CA HIS A 38 -4.41 8.89 -1.53
C HIS A 38 -3.66 10.24 -1.43
N VAL A 39 -4.11 11.11 -0.53
CA VAL A 39 -3.48 12.43 -0.28
C VAL A 39 -2.66 12.35 0.99
N VAL A 40 -1.41 12.86 0.94
CA VAL A 40 -0.54 13.00 2.13
C VAL A 40 -0.29 14.48 2.37
N GLY A 41 -0.82 15.00 3.48
CA GLY A 41 -0.69 16.39 3.90
C GLY A 41 0.74 16.78 4.27
N VAL A 42 1.00 18.07 4.40
CA VAL A 42 2.31 18.59 4.83
C VAL A 42 2.57 18.16 6.28
N GLY A 43 3.76 17.61 6.52
CA GLY A 43 4.18 17.04 7.81
C GLY A 43 3.61 15.65 8.12
N GLU A 44 2.63 15.18 7.34
CA GLU A 44 1.95 13.90 7.56
C GLU A 44 2.89 12.72 7.26
N THR A 45 2.74 11.66 8.05
CA THR A 45 3.41 10.38 7.81
C THR A 45 2.45 9.42 7.13
N PHE A 46 2.83 8.96 5.95
CA PHE A 46 2.16 7.87 5.26
C PHE A 46 2.63 6.51 5.81
N SER A 47 1.70 5.56 5.94
CA SER A 47 1.97 4.15 6.24
C SER A 47 1.26 3.26 5.23
N PHE A 48 2.02 2.44 4.50
CA PHE A 48 1.45 1.53 3.51
C PHE A 48 0.50 0.52 4.17
N ASN A 49 0.86 -0.01 5.33
CA ASN A 49 0.01 -0.94 6.06
C ASN A 49 -1.27 -0.28 6.55
N GLN A 50 -1.25 0.96 7.05
CA GLN A 50 -2.47 1.65 7.47
C GLN A 50 -3.42 1.88 6.29
N VAL A 51 -2.90 2.26 5.12
CA VAL A 51 -3.70 2.53 3.92
C VAL A 51 -4.25 1.25 3.30
N VAL A 52 -3.42 0.24 3.09
CA VAL A 52 -3.84 -1.02 2.44
C VAL A 52 -4.58 -1.95 3.41
N GLY A 53 -4.27 -1.87 4.71
CA GLY A 53 -4.92 -2.62 5.78
C GLY A 53 -4.52 -4.11 5.87
N LYS A 54 -5.21 -4.87 6.73
CA LYS A 54 -4.91 -6.30 6.97
C LYS A 54 -5.30 -7.16 5.76
N ARG A 55 -4.42 -8.07 5.36
CA ARG A 55 -4.60 -8.97 4.21
C ARG A 55 -5.37 -10.21 4.65
N THR A 56 -6.68 -10.24 4.43
CA THR A 56 -7.58 -11.32 4.86
C THR A 56 -8.48 -11.78 3.73
N ARG A 57 -8.97 -13.03 3.81
CA ARG A 57 -9.96 -13.55 2.85
C ARG A 57 -11.26 -12.75 2.83
N SER A 58 -11.72 -12.28 4.00
CA SER A 58 -12.94 -11.45 4.11
C SER A 58 -12.79 -10.09 3.41
N ARG A 59 -11.57 -9.57 3.29
CA ARG A 59 -11.24 -8.38 2.49
C ARG A 59 -10.91 -8.69 1.04
N GLY A 60 -11.22 -9.89 0.56
CA GLY A 60 -11.03 -10.32 -0.83
C GLY A 60 -9.65 -10.86 -1.17
N TYR A 61 -8.67 -10.82 -0.25
CA TYR A 61 -7.33 -11.31 -0.55
C TYR A 61 -7.31 -12.84 -0.72
N ARG A 62 -6.57 -13.29 -1.74
CA ARG A 62 -6.48 -14.68 -2.17
C ARG A 62 -5.11 -15.30 -1.85
N PRO A 63 -5.03 -16.63 -1.71
CA PRO A 63 -3.75 -17.33 -1.64
C PRO A 63 -2.93 -17.13 -2.93
N ALA A 64 -1.65 -16.79 -2.76
CA ALA A 64 -0.65 -16.67 -3.82
C ALA A 64 0.75 -16.89 -3.23
N THR A 65 1.77 -17.03 -4.08
CA THR A 65 3.17 -17.11 -3.63
C THR A 65 3.54 -15.86 -2.81
N VAL A 66 4.12 -16.08 -1.63
CA VAL A 66 4.67 -15.07 -0.72
C VAL A 66 6.09 -15.49 -0.30
N ILE A 67 6.90 -14.52 0.13
CA ILE A 67 8.20 -14.79 0.74
C ILE A 67 8.04 -14.71 2.26
N VAL A 68 8.21 -15.82 2.96
CA VAL A 68 8.19 -15.88 4.43
C VAL A 68 9.54 -16.40 4.90
N ARG A 69 10.22 -15.61 5.74
CA ARG A 69 11.55 -15.95 6.28
C ARG A 69 12.58 -16.36 5.20
N GLY A 70 12.48 -15.75 4.01
CA GLY A 70 13.36 -16.06 2.89
C GLY A 70 13.00 -17.32 2.11
N GLU A 71 11.83 -17.90 2.29
CA GLU A 71 11.34 -18.99 1.46
C GLU A 71 10.04 -18.61 0.74
N TYR A 72 9.92 -19.06 -0.50
CA TYR A 72 8.65 -18.99 -1.22
C TYR A 72 7.68 -20.01 -0.62
N THR A 73 6.52 -19.54 -0.19
CA THR A 73 5.44 -20.36 0.34
C THR A 73 4.11 -19.83 -0.15
N GLU A 74 3.04 -20.59 0.00
CA GLU A 74 1.69 -20.10 -0.26
C GLU A 74 1.18 -19.28 0.94
N GLY A 75 0.61 -18.12 0.67
CA GLY A 75 0.06 -17.24 1.70
C GLY A 75 -0.97 -16.26 1.18
N ILE A 76 -1.76 -15.67 2.08
CA ILE A 76 -2.76 -14.67 1.71
C ILE A 76 -2.07 -13.35 1.37
N GLY A 77 -2.39 -12.78 0.20
CA GLY A 77 -1.91 -11.46 -0.19
C GLY A 77 -0.58 -11.43 -0.94
N GLY A 78 -0.13 -12.55 -1.53
CA GLY A 78 1.01 -12.55 -2.45
C GLY A 78 0.82 -11.55 -3.59
N GLY A 79 1.88 -10.81 -3.93
CA GLY A 79 1.88 -9.72 -4.92
C GLY A 79 1.87 -8.29 -4.34
N ILE A 80 1.53 -8.12 -3.06
CA ILE A 80 1.36 -6.78 -2.45
C ILE A 80 2.70 -6.06 -2.22
N CYS A 81 3.78 -6.79 -1.96
CA CYS A 81 5.11 -6.21 -1.84
C CYS A 81 5.56 -5.50 -3.14
N GLN A 82 5.05 -5.92 -4.30
CA GLN A 82 5.32 -5.24 -5.56
C GLN A 82 4.67 -3.84 -5.59
N THR A 83 3.46 -3.70 -5.06
CA THR A 83 2.80 -2.39 -4.92
C THR A 83 3.56 -1.47 -3.99
N SER A 84 3.99 -2.00 -2.83
CA SER A 84 4.85 -1.26 -1.90
C SER A 84 6.18 -0.84 -2.53
N SER A 85 6.83 -1.75 -3.26
CA SER A 85 8.10 -1.45 -3.94
C SER A 85 7.94 -0.43 -5.06
N THR A 86 6.84 -0.50 -5.83
CA THR A 86 6.54 0.48 -6.88
C THR A 86 6.31 1.87 -6.28
N LEU A 87 5.52 1.95 -5.20
CA LEU A 87 5.32 3.19 -4.46
C LEU A 87 6.64 3.73 -3.89
N PHE A 88 7.45 2.88 -3.27
CA PHE A 88 8.74 3.27 -2.70
C PHE A 88 9.63 3.96 -3.74
N ASN A 89 9.77 3.39 -4.94
CA ASN A 89 10.61 3.99 -5.97
C ASN A 89 10.04 5.31 -6.51
N SER A 90 8.71 5.44 -6.62
CA SER A 90 8.07 6.72 -6.96
C SER A 90 8.34 7.77 -5.89
N VAL A 91 8.22 7.41 -4.61
CA VAL A 91 8.48 8.30 -3.46
C VAL A 91 9.95 8.69 -3.40
N GLU A 92 10.87 7.75 -3.57
CA GLU A 92 12.31 8.00 -3.53
C GLU A 92 12.72 9.05 -4.59
N ARG A 93 12.16 8.97 -5.81
CA ARG A 93 12.39 9.94 -6.89
C ARG A 93 12.00 11.39 -6.54
N THR A 94 11.08 11.59 -5.59
CA THR A 94 10.65 12.94 -5.16
C THR A 94 11.53 13.54 -4.07
N GLY A 95 12.43 12.75 -3.46
CA GLY A 95 13.22 13.20 -2.32
C GLY A 95 12.46 13.28 -0.99
N LEU A 96 11.24 12.74 -0.93
CA LEU A 96 10.49 12.56 0.33
C LEU A 96 11.30 11.79 1.37
N ARG A 97 11.07 12.11 2.65
CA ARG A 97 11.79 11.51 3.78
C ARG A 97 11.25 10.11 4.05
N ILE A 98 12.02 9.09 3.68
CA ILE A 98 11.72 7.70 4.03
C ILE A 98 11.98 7.51 5.53
N LEU A 99 10.97 7.06 6.26
CA LEU A 99 11.04 6.78 7.70
C LEU A 99 11.27 5.30 7.98
N GLN A 100 10.69 4.42 7.18
CA GLN A 100 10.83 2.97 7.33
C GLN A 100 10.83 2.32 5.94
N ARG A 101 11.84 1.49 5.70
CA ARG A 101 11.95 0.61 4.52
C ARG A 101 12.73 -0.63 4.91
N VAL A 102 12.19 -1.80 4.59
CA VAL A 102 12.85 -3.10 4.80
C VAL A 102 12.96 -3.81 3.45
N SER A 103 14.16 -4.29 3.11
CA SER A 103 14.34 -5.17 1.95
C SER A 103 13.93 -6.61 2.27
N HIS A 104 13.50 -7.33 1.26
CA HIS A 104 13.30 -8.77 1.30
C HIS A 104 14.64 -9.44 1.60
N SER A 105 14.58 -10.60 2.24
CA SER A 105 15.75 -11.44 2.46
C SER A 105 16.20 -12.18 1.18
N LYS A 106 15.38 -12.14 0.13
CA LYS A 106 15.66 -12.69 -1.21
C LYS A 106 15.44 -11.60 -2.26
N GLU A 107 16.21 -11.64 -3.33
CA GLU A 107 16.01 -10.73 -4.46
C GLU A 107 14.65 -10.97 -5.11
N VAL A 108 14.02 -9.89 -5.54
CA VAL A 108 12.74 -9.89 -6.25
C VAL A 108 12.97 -9.46 -7.68
N THR A 109 12.20 -10.01 -8.62
CA THR A 109 12.47 -9.84 -10.06
C THR A 109 11.87 -8.55 -10.66
N TYR A 110 10.95 -7.90 -9.94
CA TYR A 110 10.17 -6.77 -10.46
C TYR A 110 10.80 -5.39 -10.19
N VAL A 111 11.91 -5.31 -9.45
CA VAL A 111 12.69 -4.08 -9.18
C VAL A 111 14.19 -4.41 -9.08
N PRO A 112 15.09 -3.43 -9.33
CA PRO A 112 16.53 -3.64 -9.13
C PRO A 112 16.90 -3.99 -7.68
N ALA A 113 18.10 -4.53 -7.49
CA ALA A 113 18.65 -4.79 -6.16
C ALA A 113 18.62 -3.53 -5.28
N GLY A 114 18.15 -3.68 -4.04
CA GLY A 114 18.01 -2.58 -3.09
C GLY A 114 16.84 -1.62 -3.37
N LYS A 115 16.01 -1.90 -4.39
CA LYS A 115 14.85 -1.07 -4.76
C LYS A 115 13.50 -1.66 -4.35
N ASP A 116 13.52 -2.62 -3.44
CA ASP A 116 12.35 -3.29 -2.94
C ASP A 116 11.87 -2.72 -1.60
N ALA A 117 10.59 -2.91 -1.26
CA ALA A 117 10.03 -2.51 0.02
C ALA A 117 9.05 -3.57 0.52
N THR A 118 9.53 -4.43 1.44
CA THR A 118 8.76 -5.51 2.05
C THR A 118 7.71 -4.95 2.99
N VAL A 119 6.51 -5.53 2.94
CA VAL A 119 5.42 -5.21 3.86
C VAL A 119 4.74 -6.47 4.36
N SER A 120 4.40 -6.49 5.64
CA SER A 120 3.54 -7.50 6.25
C SER A 120 2.68 -6.83 7.31
N TRP A 121 1.41 -7.22 7.40
CA TRP A 121 0.55 -6.73 8.47
C TRP A 121 1.12 -7.14 9.84
N GLY A 122 1.37 -6.15 10.70
CA GLY A 122 1.98 -6.39 12.00
C GLY A 122 3.48 -6.71 11.98
N GLY A 123 4.14 -6.41 10.88
CA GLY A 123 5.59 -6.56 10.71
C GLY A 123 6.13 -5.39 9.88
N PRO A 124 6.97 -5.65 8.85
CA PRO A 124 7.56 -4.57 8.06
C PRO A 124 6.49 -3.67 7.45
N ASP A 125 6.77 -2.38 7.42
CA ASP A 125 5.96 -1.38 6.77
C ASP A 125 6.84 -0.47 5.90
N PHE A 126 6.24 0.13 4.88
CA PHE A 126 6.84 1.21 4.14
C PHE A 126 6.21 2.53 4.59
N ARG A 127 7.04 3.39 5.20
CA ARG A 127 6.61 4.68 5.76
C ARG A 127 7.49 5.80 5.26
N PHE A 128 6.86 6.92 4.93
CA PHE A 128 7.55 8.15 4.58
C PHE A 128 6.78 9.35 5.12
N GLN A 129 7.47 10.45 5.31
CA GLN A 129 6.89 11.72 5.70
C GLN A 129 6.86 12.66 4.51
N ASN A 130 5.77 13.41 4.35
CA ASN A 130 5.75 14.56 3.47
C ASN A 130 6.34 15.78 4.17
N GLN A 131 7.66 15.97 4.04
CA GLN A 131 8.35 17.15 4.56
C GLN A 131 8.31 18.37 3.61
N LEU A 132 7.60 18.27 2.49
CA LEU A 132 7.57 19.32 1.46
C LEU A 132 6.57 20.43 1.83
N ASN A 133 6.57 21.51 1.05
CA ASN A 133 5.73 22.69 1.29
C ASN A 133 4.27 22.55 0.82
N ARG A 134 3.90 21.44 0.17
CA ARG A 134 2.53 21.17 -0.31
C ARG A 134 2.09 19.72 -0.05
N PRO A 135 0.77 19.46 0.06
CA PRO A 135 0.24 18.11 0.02
C PRO A 135 0.60 17.42 -1.29
N ILE A 136 0.79 16.11 -1.24
CA ILE A 136 1.00 15.27 -2.42
C ILE A 136 -0.20 14.36 -2.65
N LEU A 137 -0.44 14.01 -3.90
CA LEU A 137 -1.40 12.99 -4.30
C LEU A 137 -0.65 11.78 -4.85
N ILE A 138 -0.94 10.62 -4.29
CA ILE A 138 -0.53 9.32 -4.82
C ILE A 138 -1.62 8.85 -5.77
N THR A 139 -1.25 8.49 -6.99
CA THR A 139 -2.14 7.79 -7.92
C THR A 139 -1.52 6.47 -8.30
N ALA A 140 -2.32 5.41 -8.34
CA ALA A 140 -1.84 4.07 -8.57
C ALA A 140 -2.76 3.34 -9.54
N GLN A 141 -2.19 2.73 -10.57
CA GLN A 141 -2.96 2.00 -11.58
C GLN A 141 -2.24 0.72 -11.97
N ALA A 142 -2.99 -0.38 -12.02
CA ALA A 142 -2.53 -1.65 -12.54
C ALA A 142 -3.40 -2.09 -13.71
N LYS A 143 -2.82 -2.15 -14.92
CA LYS A 143 -3.53 -2.54 -16.14
C LYS A 143 -2.56 -3.14 -17.14
N HIS A 144 -3.01 -4.14 -17.91
CA HIS A 144 -2.23 -4.77 -18.98
C HIS A 144 -0.83 -5.26 -18.55
N GLY A 145 -0.72 -5.84 -17.34
CA GLY A 145 0.57 -6.33 -16.83
C GLY A 145 1.53 -5.24 -16.35
N LEU A 146 1.09 -3.98 -16.27
CA LEU A 146 1.88 -2.86 -15.76
C LEU A 146 1.23 -2.29 -14.50
N LEU A 147 2.02 -2.11 -13.46
CA LEU A 147 1.67 -1.37 -12.25
C LEU A 147 2.46 -0.07 -12.22
N THR A 148 1.76 1.06 -12.29
CA THR A 148 2.35 2.40 -12.22
C THR A 148 1.89 3.12 -10.97
N VAL A 149 2.82 3.73 -10.25
CA VAL A 149 2.53 4.67 -9.17
C VAL A 149 3.12 6.04 -9.53
N GLU A 150 2.31 7.08 -9.44
CA GLU A 150 2.71 8.46 -9.72
C GLU A 150 2.44 9.34 -8.50
N ILE A 151 3.30 10.34 -8.31
CA ILE A 151 3.18 11.34 -7.24
C ILE A 151 2.94 12.69 -7.89
N TYR A 152 1.89 13.38 -7.48
CA TYR A 152 1.52 14.71 -7.96
C TYR A 152 1.48 15.73 -6.81
N ALA A 153 1.62 17.00 -7.15
CA ALA A 153 1.34 18.14 -6.26
C ALA A 153 0.87 19.35 -7.08
N SER A 154 0.60 20.47 -6.41
CA SER A 154 0.43 21.77 -7.09
C SER A 154 1.76 22.26 -7.68
N ASP A 155 1.69 23.19 -8.63
CA ASP A 155 2.85 23.68 -9.36
C ASP A 155 3.93 24.34 -8.48
N GLU A 156 3.52 25.01 -7.39
CA GLU A 156 4.39 25.72 -6.44
C GLU A 156 5.13 24.81 -5.45
N ILE A 157 5.07 23.49 -5.65
CA ILE A 157 5.84 22.52 -4.88
C ILE A 157 7.34 22.74 -5.03
N GLU A 158 8.02 22.82 -3.89
CA GLU A 158 9.47 22.82 -3.77
C GLU A 158 9.93 21.41 -3.38
N TYR A 159 10.75 20.79 -4.24
CA TYR A 159 11.28 19.45 -4.03
C TYR A 159 12.60 19.26 -4.77
N GLN A 160 13.37 18.25 -4.36
CA GLN A 160 14.63 17.89 -5.01
C GLN A 160 14.49 16.49 -5.62
N PRO A 161 14.35 16.37 -6.95
CA PRO A 161 14.28 15.08 -7.61
C PRO A 161 15.53 14.23 -7.33
N LYS A 162 15.34 12.93 -7.18
CA LYS A 162 16.42 11.95 -7.09
C LYS A 162 16.37 11.00 -8.27
N SER A 163 17.54 10.60 -8.75
CA SER A 163 17.66 9.53 -9.74
C SER A 163 17.49 8.17 -9.06
N THR A 164 16.62 7.32 -9.62
CA THR A 164 16.51 5.92 -9.24
C THR A 164 16.47 5.05 -10.49
N PRO A 165 17.20 3.91 -10.53
CA PRO A 165 17.16 3.01 -11.68
C PRO A 165 15.74 2.51 -11.97
N ASP A 166 15.41 2.45 -13.25
CA ASP A 166 14.13 1.93 -13.73
C ASP A 166 13.96 0.44 -13.41
N ALA A 167 12.71 -0.02 -13.42
CA ALA A 167 12.41 -1.42 -13.26
C ALA A 167 12.94 -2.24 -14.45
N PRO A 168 13.24 -3.54 -14.26
CA PRO A 168 13.62 -4.41 -15.37
C PRO A 168 12.57 -4.41 -16.50
N SER A 169 13.04 -4.39 -17.75
CA SER A 169 12.17 -4.34 -18.94
C SER A 169 11.51 -5.69 -19.29
N GLY A 170 12.03 -6.80 -18.77
CA GLY A 170 11.49 -8.13 -18.98
C GLY A 170 10.23 -8.40 -18.15
N ASP A 171 9.43 -9.37 -18.58
CA ASP A 171 8.35 -9.86 -17.74
C ASP A 171 8.95 -10.48 -16.47
N PRO A 172 8.41 -10.19 -15.28
CA PRO A 172 8.94 -10.76 -14.06
C PRO A 172 8.80 -12.27 -14.12
N GLU A 173 9.90 -12.96 -13.87
CA GLU A 173 9.89 -14.40 -13.77
C GLU A 173 8.87 -14.82 -12.70
N THR A 174 8.07 -15.84 -13.01
CA THR A 174 7.02 -16.27 -12.10
C THR A 174 7.66 -17.00 -10.93
N GLU A 175 7.68 -16.37 -9.76
CA GLU A 175 8.16 -16.98 -8.52
C GLU A 175 7.28 -18.20 -8.17
N THR A 176 7.85 -19.40 -8.31
CA THR A 176 7.20 -20.65 -7.96
C THR A 176 7.50 -21.02 -6.50
N VAL A 177 6.54 -21.66 -5.85
CA VAL A 177 6.80 -22.29 -4.54
C VAL A 177 7.64 -23.55 -4.82
N PRO A 178 8.90 -23.62 -4.35
CA PRO A 178 9.72 -24.82 -4.53
C PRO A 178 9.09 -26.00 -3.81
N ARG A 179 9.32 -27.21 -4.34
CA ARG A 179 8.85 -28.43 -3.69
C ARG A 179 9.46 -28.56 -2.30
N PRO A 180 8.80 -29.22 -1.32
CA PRO A 180 9.32 -29.33 0.05
C PRO A 180 10.78 -29.77 0.14
N GLU A 181 11.20 -30.70 -0.73
CA GLU A 181 12.56 -31.23 -0.87
C GLU A 181 13.58 -30.23 -1.46
N GLU A 182 13.14 -29.16 -2.11
CA GLU A 182 13.97 -28.12 -2.74
C GLU A 182 14.08 -26.85 -1.88
N ARG A 183 13.44 -26.82 -0.69
CA ARG A 183 13.46 -25.65 0.19
C ARG A 183 14.83 -25.45 0.81
N GLN A 184 15.44 -24.30 0.52
CA GLN A 184 16.67 -23.88 1.18
C GLN A 184 16.39 -23.57 2.65
N PRO A 185 17.29 -23.92 3.59
CA PRO A 185 17.11 -23.60 5.01
C PRO A 185 16.98 -22.09 5.23
N ILE A 186 16.05 -21.71 6.11
CA ILE A 186 15.81 -20.32 6.54
C ILE A 186 17.13 -19.62 6.88
N ASN A 187 17.45 -18.55 6.13
CA ASN A 187 18.61 -17.69 6.37
C ASN A 187 18.57 -17.08 7.78
N GLU A 188 19.68 -17.13 8.51
CA GLU A 188 19.82 -16.59 9.88
C GLU A 188 19.42 -15.12 10.00
N ARG A 189 19.64 -14.28 8.97
CA ARG A 189 19.20 -12.87 8.96
C ARG A 189 17.68 -12.71 9.03
N ALA A 190 16.92 -13.67 8.50
CA ALA A 190 15.46 -13.65 8.57
C ALA A 190 14.92 -13.96 10.00
N ARG A 191 15.77 -14.50 10.88
CA ARG A 191 15.42 -14.77 12.29
C ARG A 191 15.50 -13.50 13.16
N GLU A 192 16.25 -12.50 12.72
CA GLU A 192 16.55 -11.29 13.52
C GLU A 192 15.42 -10.24 13.47
N TYR A 193 14.40 -10.42 12.63
CA TYR A 193 13.28 -9.48 12.56
C TYR A 193 12.45 -9.51 13.85
N LYS A 194 12.74 -8.58 14.77
CA LYS A 194 11.92 -8.29 15.94
C LYS A 194 10.65 -7.56 15.49
N ARG A 195 9.48 -8.11 15.83
CA ARG A 195 8.19 -7.45 15.56
C ARG A 195 8.07 -6.21 16.44
N ASP A 196 7.78 -5.06 15.84
CA ASP A 196 7.21 -3.94 16.59
C ASP A 196 5.80 -4.32 17.07
N PRO A 197 5.33 -3.78 18.22
CA PRO A 197 3.99 -4.02 18.71
C PRO A 197 2.95 -3.67 17.65
N LEU A 198 1.94 -4.53 17.48
CA LEU A 198 0.81 -4.26 16.60
C LEU A 198 0.13 -2.95 17.04
N PRO A 199 -0.30 -2.08 16.10
CA PRO A 199 -1.32 -1.11 16.45
C PRO A 199 -2.55 -1.88 16.96
N PRO A 200 -3.24 -1.39 18.01
CA PRO A 200 -4.39 -2.08 18.59
C PRO A 200 -5.41 -2.40 17.49
N SER A 201 -5.91 -3.62 17.49
CA SER A 201 -7.00 -4.01 16.60
C SER A 201 -8.25 -3.25 17.01
N GLU A 202 -8.72 -2.34 16.16
CA GLU A 202 -10.12 -1.93 16.24
C GLU A 202 -10.97 -3.15 15.85
N THR A 203 -11.53 -3.81 16.85
CA THR A 203 -12.63 -4.75 16.69
C THR A 203 -13.92 -3.94 16.61
N PRO A 204 -14.72 -4.09 15.56
CA PRO A 204 -16.16 -3.96 15.69
C PRO A 204 -16.77 -5.34 15.47
N ASP A 205 -17.28 -5.93 16.56
CA ASP A 205 -18.55 -6.68 16.56
C ASP A 205 -18.73 -7.37 17.93
N THR A 206 -19.36 -6.64 18.85
CA THR A 206 -20.38 -7.23 19.71
C THR A 206 -21.67 -6.47 19.44
N ALA A 207 -22.65 -7.18 18.87
CA ALA A 207 -23.99 -6.70 18.67
C ALA A 207 -24.66 -6.32 20.00
N GLU A 208 -25.38 -5.20 19.94
CA GLU A 208 -26.62 -4.88 20.65
C GLU A 208 -26.79 -5.29 22.13
N SER A 209 -26.88 -4.26 22.98
CA SER A 209 -28.10 -4.08 23.77
C SER A 209 -28.36 -2.59 23.99
N ASP A 210 -29.47 -2.12 23.44
CA ASP A 210 -30.05 -0.82 23.72
C ASP A 210 -30.51 -0.76 25.19
N SER A 211 -30.15 0.31 25.90
CA SER A 211 -31.10 1.01 26.78
C SER A 211 -30.51 2.33 27.31
N GLU A 212 -31.34 3.35 27.11
CA GLU A 212 -31.55 4.53 27.98
C GLU A 212 -30.82 5.87 27.71
N ARG A 213 -31.69 6.88 27.61
CA ARG A 213 -31.53 8.31 27.41
C ARG A 213 -30.84 9.00 28.58
N ALA A 214 -30.16 10.12 28.31
CA ALA A 214 -30.43 11.40 28.98
C ALA A 214 -29.78 12.59 28.23
N ASP A 215 -30.52 13.69 28.20
CA ASP A 215 -30.29 14.96 27.50
C ASP A 215 -29.23 15.90 28.15
N SER A 216 -28.82 16.87 27.32
CA SER A 216 -28.47 18.29 27.64
C SER A 216 -26.99 18.75 27.64
N PRO A 217 -26.71 20.04 27.34
CA PRO A 217 -25.78 20.41 26.27
C PRO A 217 -24.68 21.40 26.69
N ALA A 218 -23.47 21.26 26.15
CA ALA A 218 -22.47 22.32 26.18
C ALA A 218 -21.45 22.21 25.03
N SER A 219 -21.62 23.10 24.06
CA SER A 219 -20.62 23.90 23.33
C SER A 219 -19.29 23.24 22.90
N PHE A 220 -19.08 23.05 21.59
CA PHE A 220 -18.52 24.06 20.67
C PHE A 220 -16.98 24.12 20.76
N PHE A 221 -16.28 23.27 19.99
CA PHE A 221 -15.07 23.56 19.21
C PHE A 221 -14.58 22.24 18.55
N MET A 222 -14.14 22.32 17.28
CA MET A 222 -13.65 21.24 16.39
C MET A 222 -14.66 20.50 15.48
N GLU A 223 -15.42 21.27 14.72
CA GLU A 223 -15.57 21.08 13.26
C GLU A 223 -14.21 21.50 12.64
N THR A 224 -13.42 20.71 11.91
CA THR A 224 -13.63 20.25 10.53
C THR A 224 -12.56 19.20 10.14
N SER A 225 -12.70 17.94 10.56
CA SER A 225 -11.88 16.83 10.00
C SER A 225 -12.61 15.51 9.81
N ARG A 226 -13.91 15.44 10.14
CA ARG A 226 -14.71 14.20 10.03
C ARG A 226 -15.61 14.11 8.80
N ALA A 227 -15.75 15.19 8.03
CA ALA A 227 -16.66 15.23 6.88
C ALA A 227 -16.14 14.53 5.61
N PHE A 228 -14.85 14.20 5.51
CA PHE A 228 -14.28 13.61 4.27
C PHE A 228 -14.29 12.07 4.25
N LEU A 229 -14.37 11.42 5.42
CA LEU A 229 -14.45 9.95 5.52
C LEU A 229 -15.87 9.40 5.28
N ILE A 230 -16.91 10.22 5.44
CA ILE A 230 -18.30 9.79 5.25
C ILE A 230 -18.72 9.87 3.76
N PHE A 231 -18.10 10.75 2.97
CA PHE A 231 -18.49 10.96 1.57
C PHE A 231 -17.98 9.89 0.59
N THR A 232 -16.97 9.11 0.95
CA THR A 232 -16.46 8.00 0.12
C THR A 232 -17.21 6.68 0.37
N TRP A 233 -17.76 6.47 1.57
CA TRP A 233 -18.56 5.29 1.90
C TRP A 233 -19.94 5.31 1.23
N ASN A 234 -20.59 6.48 1.16
CA ASN A 234 -21.98 6.57 0.68
C ASN A 234 -22.14 6.40 -0.84
N ARG A 235 -21.02 6.36 -1.59
CA ARG A 235 -21.00 6.03 -3.03
C ARG A 235 -20.78 4.53 -3.29
N PHE A 236 -20.27 3.79 -2.30
CA PHE A 236 -20.01 2.35 -2.39
C PHE A 236 -21.29 1.51 -2.32
N SER A 237 -22.32 1.96 -1.59
CA SER A 237 -23.56 1.19 -1.43
C SER A 237 -24.53 1.28 -2.63
N LYS A 238 -24.56 2.40 -3.36
CA LYS A 238 -25.55 2.59 -4.46
C LYS A 238 -25.10 2.04 -5.82
N GLU A 239 -23.80 1.94 -6.10
CA GLU A 239 -23.32 1.50 -7.41
C GLU A 239 -23.22 -0.03 -7.54
N VAL A 240 -23.02 -0.74 -6.42
CA VAL A 240 -22.96 -2.21 -6.40
C VAL A 240 -24.35 -2.85 -6.48
N MET A 241 -25.39 -2.17 -5.98
CA MET A 241 -26.78 -2.67 -6.04
C MET A 241 -27.48 -2.44 -7.38
N LYS A 242 -26.85 -1.75 -8.34
CA LYS A 242 -27.45 -1.44 -9.66
C LYS A 242 -26.96 -2.32 -10.81
N ARG A 243 -26.17 -3.36 -10.51
CA ARG A 243 -25.66 -4.34 -11.50
C ARG A 243 -26.07 -5.79 -11.20
N ALA A 244 -27.11 -5.97 -10.40
CA ALA A 244 -27.66 -7.29 -10.06
C ALA A 244 -29.16 -7.44 -10.40
N GLU A 245 -29.67 -6.61 -11.31
CA GLU A 245 -30.98 -6.78 -11.97
C GLU A 245 -30.82 -6.70 -13.49
#